data_AF-A0A3S5DUW1-F1
#
_entry.id   AF-A0A3S5DUW1-F1
#
_cell.length_a   1.000
_cell.length_b   1.000
_cell.length_c   1.000
_cell.angle_alpha   90.00
_cell.angle_beta   90.00
_cell.angle_gamma   90.00
#
_symmetry.space_group_name_H-M   'P 1'
#
loop_
_entity.id
_entity.type
_entity.pdbx_description
1 polymer ?
#
loop_
_entity_poly.entity_id
_entity_poly.type
_entity_poly.pdbx_seq_one_letter_code
_entity_poly.pdbx_strand_id
1 'polypeptide(L)'
;MMMFKAQEINMLDTNMKTQLKAYLEKLTKPVELIATLDDSAKSAEIKELLAEIAELSDKVTFKEDNSLPVRKPSFLITNPGSNQGPRFAGSPLGHEFTSLVLALLWTGGHPSKEAQSLLEQIRHIDGDFEFETYYSLSCHNCPDVVQALNLMSVLNPRIKHTAIDGGTFQNEITDRNVMGVPAVFVNGKEFGQGRMTLTEIVAKN
;
A
#
# COMPACT_ATOMS: atom_id res chain seq x y z
N MET A 1 -21.29 -39.84 -0.63
CA MET A 1 -20.96 -38.97 0.52
C MET A 1 -20.17 -37.79 -0.04
N MET A 2 -20.71 -36.57 0.12
CA MET A 2 -20.29 -35.37 -0.61
C MET A 2 -18.80 -35.03 -0.38
N MET A 3 -18.08 -34.81 -1.48
CA MET A 3 -16.82 -34.08 -1.47
C MET A 3 -17.14 -32.63 -1.09
N PHE A 4 -16.64 -32.18 0.07
CA PHE A 4 -16.55 -30.75 0.36
C PHE A 4 -15.56 -30.14 -0.64
N LYS A 5 -16.04 -29.46 -1.67
CA LYS A 5 -15.21 -28.50 -2.40
C LYS A 5 -14.76 -27.45 -1.38
N ALA A 6 -13.46 -27.27 -1.23
CA ALA A 6 -12.93 -26.05 -0.64
C ALA A 6 -13.54 -24.89 -1.44
N GLN A 7 -14.34 -24.08 -0.76
CA GLN A 7 -14.93 -22.89 -1.36
C GLN A 7 -13.76 -21.97 -1.69
N GLU A 8 -13.57 -21.61 -2.96
CA GLU A 8 -12.60 -20.58 -3.35
C GLU A 8 -12.91 -19.32 -2.54
N ILE A 9 -12.04 -19.00 -1.57
CA ILE A 9 -12.15 -17.77 -0.79
C ILE A 9 -11.57 -16.67 -1.68
N ASN A 10 -12.38 -16.17 -2.61
CA ASN A 10 -12.03 -14.99 -3.38
C ASN A 10 -11.99 -13.79 -2.43
N MET A 11 -10.82 -13.18 -2.26
CA MET A 11 -10.60 -12.01 -1.41
C MET A 11 -11.19 -10.74 -2.02
N LEU A 12 -11.24 -10.67 -3.35
CA LEU A 12 -11.91 -9.59 -4.08
C LEU A 12 -13.31 -10.04 -4.49
N ASP A 13 -14.33 -9.27 -4.10
CA ASP A 13 -15.67 -9.48 -4.64
C ASP A 13 -15.75 -9.13 -6.14
N THR A 14 -16.81 -9.57 -6.82
CA THR A 14 -17.00 -9.38 -8.26
C THR A 14 -16.95 -7.91 -8.69
N ASN A 15 -17.49 -7.00 -7.86
CA ASN A 15 -17.50 -5.58 -8.16
C ASN A 15 -16.09 -5.00 -8.02
N MET A 16 -15.36 -5.35 -6.96
CA MET A 16 -13.95 -4.97 -6.79
C MET A 16 -13.08 -5.48 -7.94
N LYS A 17 -13.24 -6.75 -8.36
CA LYS A 17 -12.51 -7.32 -9.51
C LYS A 17 -12.77 -6.55 -10.81
N THR A 18 -14.05 -6.23 -11.07
CA THR A 18 -14.45 -5.51 -12.28
C THR A 18 -13.90 -4.08 -12.28
N GLN A 19 -14.01 -3.37 -11.15
CA GLN A 19 -13.47 -2.03 -10.99
C GLN A 19 -11.94 -2.02 -11.14
N LEU A 20 -11.26 -2.94 -10.45
CA LEU A 20 -9.80 -3.04 -10.49
C LEU A 20 -9.32 -3.33 -11.91
N LYS A 21 -9.93 -4.30 -12.61
CA LYS A 21 -9.60 -4.60 -14.01
C LYS A 21 -9.69 -3.36 -14.91
N ALA A 22 -10.78 -2.60 -14.81
CA ALA A 22 -10.96 -1.37 -15.59
C ALA A 22 -9.91 -0.28 -15.25
N TYR A 23 -9.43 -0.22 -14.01
CA TYR A 23 -8.30 0.65 -13.65
C TYR A 23 -6.97 0.15 -14.20
N LEU A 24 -6.70 -1.16 -14.14
CA LEU A 24 -5.46 -1.75 -14.61
C LEU A 24 -5.26 -1.63 -16.13
N GLU A 25 -6.33 -1.48 -16.91
CA GLU A 25 -6.24 -1.12 -18.34
C GLU A 25 -5.51 0.21 -18.59
N LYS A 26 -5.42 1.09 -17.58
CA LYS A 26 -4.74 2.38 -17.68
C LYS A 26 -3.24 2.32 -17.38
N LEU A 27 -2.71 1.15 -17.03
CA LEU A 27 -1.26 0.99 -16.80
C LEU A 27 -0.50 1.10 -18.12
N THR A 28 0.59 1.88 -18.10
CA THR A 28 1.51 2.06 -19.23
C THR A 28 2.87 1.44 -18.99
N LYS A 29 3.21 1.13 -17.73
CA LYS A 29 4.44 0.47 -17.29
C LYS A 29 4.14 -0.86 -16.59
N PRO A 30 5.05 -1.84 -16.63
CA PRO A 30 4.92 -3.06 -15.84
C PRO A 30 5.05 -2.77 -14.35
N VAL A 31 4.25 -3.46 -13.54
CA VAL A 31 4.19 -3.40 -12.07
C VAL A 31 4.53 -4.78 -11.51
N GLU A 32 5.35 -4.82 -10.47
CA GLU A 32 5.62 -6.02 -9.68
C GLU A 32 5.09 -5.84 -8.26
N LEU A 33 4.41 -6.88 -7.77
CA LEU A 33 3.97 -7.04 -6.39
C LEU A 33 4.94 -8.02 -5.73
N ILE A 34 5.81 -7.52 -4.85
CA ILE A 34 6.83 -8.33 -4.17
C ILE A 34 6.41 -8.51 -2.72
N ALA A 35 5.85 -9.68 -2.41
CA ALA A 35 5.42 -10.01 -1.06
C ALA A 35 6.56 -10.60 -0.22
N THR A 36 6.47 -10.35 1.08
CA THR A 36 7.25 -10.99 2.12
C THR A 36 6.27 -11.52 3.15
N LEU A 37 6.17 -12.84 3.22
CA LEU A 37 5.14 -13.59 3.92
C LEU A 37 5.72 -14.51 5.00
N ASP A 38 4.87 -14.89 5.93
CA ASP A 38 5.06 -15.98 6.91
C ASP A 38 3.99 -17.07 6.71
N ASP A 39 3.94 -18.05 7.62
CA ASP A 39 3.00 -19.18 7.54
C ASP A 39 1.62 -18.89 8.18
N SER A 40 1.31 -17.63 8.50
CA SER A 40 0.04 -17.26 9.11
C SER A 40 -1.13 -17.29 8.11
N ALA A 41 -2.35 -17.45 8.63
CA ALA A 41 -3.56 -17.33 7.81
C ALA A 41 -3.66 -15.96 7.12
N LYS A 42 -3.19 -14.89 7.77
CA LYS A 42 -3.18 -13.55 7.19
C LYS A 42 -2.22 -13.48 5.99
N SER A 43 -1.07 -14.14 6.05
CA SER A 43 -0.17 -14.24 4.90
C SER A 43 -0.79 -15.00 3.74
N ALA A 44 -1.56 -16.06 4.02
CA ALA A 44 -2.31 -16.78 2.97
C ALA A 44 -3.38 -15.88 2.31
N GLU A 45 -4.11 -15.08 3.08
CA GLU A 45 -5.06 -14.08 2.55
C GLU A 45 -4.37 -13.06 1.63
N ILE A 46 -3.20 -12.54 2.02
CA ILE A 46 -2.45 -11.59 1.20
C ILE A 46 -1.93 -12.25 -0.07
N LYS A 47 -1.42 -13.48 0.01
CA LYS A 47 -0.97 -14.24 -1.15
C LYS A 47 -2.09 -14.43 -2.17
N GLU A 48 -3.26 -14.85 -1.72
CA GLU A 48 -4.44 -15.04 -2.57
C GLU A 48 -4.83 -13.72 -3.25
N LEU A 49 -4.96 -12.64 -2.47
CA LEU A 49 -5.26 -11.32 -2.99
C LEU A 49 -4.28 -10.87 -4.09
N LEU A 50 -2.97 -11.01 -3.86
CA LEU A 50 -1.96 -10.56 -4.82
C LEU A 50 -1.94 -11.43 -6.09
N ALA A 51 -2.21 -12.73 -5.97
CA ALA A 51 -2.39 -13.62 -7.11
C ALA A 51 -3.62 -13.23 -7.93
N GLU A 52 -4.77 -13.00 -7.28
CA GLU A 52 -5.99 -12.53 -7.94
C GLU A 52 -5.76 -11.20 -8.69
N ILE A 53 -5.02 -10.25 -8.10
CA ILE A 53 -4.70 -8.97 -8.76
C ILE A 53 -3.82 -9.18 -10.00
N ALA A 54 -2.80 -10.05 -9.92
CA ALA A 54 -1.89 -10.32 -11.03
C ALA A 54 -2.63 -10.97 -12.21
N GLU A 55 -3.67 -11.77 -11.98
CA GLU A 55 -4.48 -12.36 -13.04
C GLU A 55 -5.35 -11.34 -13.82
N LEU A 56 -5.58 -10.15 -13.26
CA LEU A 56 -6.42 -9.13 -13.90
C LEU A 56 -5.69 -8.31 -14.98
N SER A 57 -4.36 -8.39 -15.07
CA SER A 57 -3.58 -7.64 -16.07
C SER A 57 -2.24 -8.28 -16.39
N ASP A 58 -1.90 -8.35 -17.67
CA ASP A 58 -0.58 -8.74 -18.19
C ASP A 58 0.57 -7.83 -17.73
N LYS A 59 0.25 -6.63 -17.23
CA LYS A 59 1.23 -5.65 -16.74
C LYS A 59 1.54 -5.82 -15.26
N VAL A 60 0.80 -6.66 -14.54
CA VAL A 60 1.02 -6.88 -13.11
C VAL A 60 1.57 -8.28 -12.90
N THR A 61 2.69 -8.38 -12.20
CA THR A 61 3.29 -9.67 -11.82
C THR A 61 3.37 -9.79 -10.31
N PHE A 62 3.18 -10.99 -9.80
CA PHE A 62 3.30 -11.31 -8.38
C PHE A 62 4.52 -12.20 -8.14
N LYS A 63 5.34 -11.83 -7.15
CA LYS A 63 6.51 -12.58 -6.68
C LYS A 63 6.55 -12.58 -5.16
N GLU A 64 7.22 -13.57 -4.60
CA GLU A 64 7.52 -13.65 -3.17
C GLU A 64 9.03 -13.59 -2.95
N ASP A 65 9.47 -12.76 -2.02
CA ASP A 65 10.78 -12.81 -1.40
C ASP A 65 10.60 -12.74 0.12
N ASN A 66 10.53 -13.93 0.73
CA ASN A 66 10.27 -14.10 2.15
C ASN A 66 11.56 -13.93 3.00
N SER A 67 12.70 -13.58 2.39
CA SER A 67 13.98 -13.36 3.08
C SER A 67 14.20 -11.90 3.49
N LEU A 68 13.41 -10.96 2.97
CA LEU A 68 13.57 -9.54 3.23
C LEU A 68 13.31 -9.17 4.71
N PRO A 69 14.09 -8.24 5.29
CA PRO A 69 13.94 -7.80 6.68
C PRO A 69 12.81 -6.77 6.83
N VAL A 70 11.60 -7.15 6.45
CA VAL A 70 10.38 -6.33 6.52
C VAL A 70 9.28 -7.07 7.27
N ARG A 71 8.21 -6.34 7.62
CA ARG A 71 7.02 -6.92 8.25
C ARG A 71 6.44 -8.08 7.44
N LYS A 72 5.86 -9.07 8.12
CA LYS A 72 5.17 -10.22 7.52
C LYS A 72 3.75 -10.31 8.08
N PRO A 73 2.71 -10.41 7.23
CA PRO A 73 2.76 -10.22 5.78
C PRO A 73 2.91 -8.74 5.39
N SER A 74 3.70 -8.49 4.35
CA SER A 74 3.69 -7.20 3.64
C SER A 74 4.05 -7.38 2.17
N PHE A 75 3.74 -6.40 1.33
CA PHE A 75 4.15 -6.41 -0.08
C PHE A 75 4.50 -5.02 -0.59
N LEU A 76 5.51 -4.96 -1.47
CA LEU A 76 5.94 -3.77 -2.18
C LEU A 76 5.26 -3.71 -3.55
N ILE A 77 4.81 -2.52 -3.93
CA ILE A 77 4.35 -2.21 -5.29
C ILE A 77 5.48 -1.45 -5.98
N THR A 78 6.09 -2.03 -7.01
CA THR A 78 7.28 -1.46 -7.68
C THR A 78 7.25 -1.71 -9.20
N ASN A 79 8.27 -1.26 -9.92
CA ASN A 79 8.54 -1.66 -11.29
C ASN A 79 9.63 -2.77 -11.34
N PRO A 80 9.69 -3.59 -12.40
CA PRO A 80 10.75 -4.58 -12.56
C PRO A 80 12.15 -3.97 -12.44
N GLY A 81 13.01 -4.60 -11.63
CA GLY A 81 14.37 -4.12 -11.37
C GLY A 81 14.49 -2.95 -10.41
N SER A 82 13.37 -2.44 -9.88
CA SER A 82 13.34 -1.39 -8.86
C SER A 82 12.92 -1.95 -7.50
N ASN A 83 13.45 -1.38 -6.43
CA ASN A 83 13.02 -1.61 -5.04
C ASN A 83 12.34 -0.36 -4.43
N GLN A 84 12.00 0.63 -5.25
CA GLN A 84 11.30 1.85 -4.84
C GLN A 84 9.79 1.69 -5.05
N GLY A 85 9.02 2.09 -4.04
CA GLY A 85 7.57 2.22 -4.11
C GLY A 85 6.91 2.07 -2.74
N PRO A 86 5.58 2.19 -2.69
CA PRO A 86 4.84 2.03 -1.45
C PRO A 86 4.77 0.57 -1.02
N ARG A 87 4.85 0.33 0.29
CA ARG A 87 4.63 -0.97 0.90
C ARG A 87 3.35 -0.97 1.73
N PHE A 88 2.58 -2.05 1.63
CA PHE A 88 1.47 -2.33 2.54
C PHE A 88 1.85 -3.50 3.45
N ALA A 89 1.66 -3.34 4.75
CA ALA A 89 1.82 -4.40 5.75
C ALA A 89 0.44 -4.76 6.32
N GLY A 90 0.03 -6.02 6.14
CA GLY A 90 -1.32 -6.49 6.44
C GLY A 90 -2.31 -6.24 5.30
N SER A 91 -3.61 -6.19 5.61
CA SER A 91 -4.66 -6.12 4.59
C SER A 91 -4.77 -4.73 3.95
N PRO A 92 -4.65 -4.61 2.61
CA PRO A 92 -4.84 -3.34 1.89
C PRO A 92 -6.31 -3.12 1.46
N LEU A 93 -7.27 -3.85 2.08
CA LEU A 93 -8.69 -3.81 1.72
C LEU A 93 -9.48 -2.79 2.58
N GLY A 94 -10.80 -2.93 2.63
CA GLY A 94 -11.67 -1.94 3.29
C GLY A 94 -11.58 -0.58 2.59
N HIS A 95 -11.47 0.49 3.37
CA HIS A 95 -11.32 1.84 2.82
C HIS A 95 -9.99 2.04 2.06
N GLU A 96 -8.96 1.25 2.38
CA GLU A 96 -7.65 1.32 1.72
C GLU A 96 -7.61 0.63 0.35
N PHE A 97 -8.68 -0.05 -0.08
CA PHE A 97 -8.74 -0.61 -1.43
C PHE A 97 -8.52 0.46 -2.51
N THR A 98 -9.06 1.66 -2.31
CA THR A 98 -8.84 2.80 -3.22
C THR A 98 -7.38 3.25 -3.23
N SER A 99 -6.70 3.21 -2.07
CA SER A 99 -5.28 3.52 -1.93
C SER A 99 -4.39 2.50 -2.63
N LEU A 100 -4.75 1.21 -2.57
CA LEU A 100 -4.09 0.14 -3.33
C LEU A 100 -4.22 0.38 -4.85
N VAL A 101 -5.43 0.66 -5.33
CA VAL A 101 -5.70 0.95 -6.76
C VAL A 101 -4.84 2.12 -7.25
N LEU A 102 -4.80 3.22 -6.48
CA LEU A 102 -4.00 4.39 -6.86
C LEU A 102 -2.49 4.11 -6.84
N ALA A 103 -1.99 3.35 -5.88
CA ALA A 103 -0.59 2.96 -5.83
C ALA A 103 -0.17 2.11 -7.05
N LEU A 104 -1.03 1.17 -7.47
CA LEU A 104 -0.83 0.40 -8.71
C LEU A 104 -0.80 1.31 -9.94
N LEU A 105 -1.78 2.22 -10.05
CA LEU A 105 -1.89 3.17 -11.15
C LEU A 105 -0.65 4.06 -11.27
N TRP A 106 -0.24 4.72 -10.19
CA TRP A 106 0.92 5.61 -10.21
C TRP A 106 2.22 4.87 -10.52
N THR A 107 2.43 3.71 -9.90
CA THR A 107 3.61 2.87 -10.17
C THR A 107 3.64 2.38 -11.62
N GLY A 108 2.49 2.04 -12.18
CA GLY A 108 2.34 1.66 -13.58
C GLY A 108 2.19 2.83 -14.55
N GLY A 109 2.53 4.06 -14.14
CA GLY A 109 2.71 5.20 -15.04
C GLY A 109 1.47 6.05 -15.31
N HIS A 110 0.34 5.81 -14.65
CA HIS A 110 -0.80 6.73 -14.69
C HIS A 110 -0.47 7.99 -13.87
N PRO A 111 -0.69 9.21 -14.39
CA PRO A 111 -0.35 10.43 -13.67
C PRO A 111 -1.24 10.67 -12.45
N SER A 112 -0.68 11.32 -11.42
CA SER A 112 -1.47 11.88 -10.32
C SER A 112 -2.30 13.07 -10.79
N LYS A 113 -3.40 13.35 -10.08
CA LYS A 113 -4.28 14.52 -10.32
C LYS A 113 -3.85 15.77 -9.55
N GLU A 114 -2.85 15.66 -8.69
CA GLU A 114 -2.30 16.77 -7.93
C GLU A 114 -1.64 17.83 -8.83
N ALA A 115 -1.49 19.05 -8.30
CA ALA A 115 -0.85 20.14 -9.02
C ALA A 115 0.59 19.80 -9.40
N GLN A 116 1.00 20.09 -10.64
CA GLN A 116 2.34 19.78 -11.13
C GLN A 116 3.45 20.45 -10.31
N SER A 117 3.23 21.66 -9.81
CA SER A 117 4.17 22.35 -8.91
C SER A 117 4.40 21.58 -7.61
N LEU A 118 3.35 20.99 -7.03
CA LEU A 118 3.45 20.18 -5.82
C LEU A 118 4.18 18.86 -6.09
N LEU A 119 3.87 18.20 -7.22
CA LEU A 119 4.58 16.99 -7.64
C LEU A 119 6.08 17.24 -7.84
N GLU A 120 6.43 18.37 -8.46
CA GLU A 120 7.82 18.77 -8.67
C GLU A 120 8.53 19.10 -7.37
N GLN A 121 7.87 19.79 -6.45
CA GLN A 121 8.38 20.02 -5.11
C GLN A 121 8.72 18.70 -4.41
N ILE A 122 7.83 17.70 -4.46
CA ILE A 122 8.05 16.39 -3.83
C ILE A 122 9.27 15.67 -4.42
N ARG A 123 9.46 15.71 -5.74
CA ARG A 123 10.62 15.08 -6.42
C ARG A 123 11.95 15.65 -5.94
N HIS A 124 11.96 16.90 -5.51
CA HIS A 124 13.15 17.63 -5.08
C HIS A 124 13.27 17.79 -3.56
N ILE A 125 12.42 17.13 -2.78
CA ILE A 125 12.59 17.10 -1.32
C ILE A 125 13.95 16.46 -1.00
N ASP A 126 14.76 17.21 -0.27
CA ASP A 126 16.01 16.77 0.33
C ASP A 126 15.77 16.22 1.73
N GLY A 127 16.43 15.10 2.05
CA GLY A 127 16.30 14.34 3.29
C GLY A 127 15.89 12.90 3.00
N ASP A 128 16.25 11.98 3.90
CA ASP A 128 15.82 10.59 3.84
C ASP A 128 14.71 10.39 4.87
N PHE A 129 13.54 9.98 4.39
CA PHE A 129 12.32 9.91 5.19
C PHE A 129 11.70 8.52 5.07
N GLU A 130 11.58 7.83 6.19
CA GLU A 130 10.87 6.57 6.30
C GLU A 130 9.55 6.79 7.03
N PHE A 131 8.47 6.92 6.26
CA PHE A 131 7.13 7.09 6.78
C PHE A 131 6.47 5.75 7.07
N GLU A 132 5.77 5.69 8.20
CA GLU A 132 4.91 4.57 8.60
C GLU A 132 3.54 5.13 8.97
N THR A 133 2.49 4.66 8.31
CA THR A 133 1.11 5.09 8.59
C THR A 133 0.29 3.92 9.11
N TYR A 134 -0.13 3.97 10.37
CA TYR A 134 -1.07 3.02 10.93
C TYR A 134 -2.50 3.40 10.54
N TYR A 135 -3.25 2.43 10.00
CA TYR A 135 -4.66 2.56 9.63
C TYR A 135 -5.49 1.40 10.16
N SER A 136 -6.81 1.49 10.02
CA SER A 136 -7.73 0.36 10.16
C SER A 136 -8.64 0.26 8.93
N LEU A 137 -9.12 -0.94 8.60
CA LEU A 137 -9.93 -1.17 7.39
C LEU A 137 -11.26 -0.37 7.39
N SER A 138 -11.75 0.03 8.57
CA SER A 138 -12.97 0.82 8.76
C SER A 138 -12.73 2.33 8.86
N CYS A 139 -11.48 2.79 8.80
CA CYS A 139 -11.14 4.19 8.94
C CYS A 139 -11.43 4.99 7.65
N HIS A 140 -12.47 5.82 7.67
CA HIS A 140 -12.83 6.69 6.54
C HIS A 140 -11.81 7.79 6.21
N ASN A 141 -11.01 8.19 7.19
CA ASN A 141 -10.06 9.31 7.07
C ASN A 141 -8.63 8.86 6.70
N CYS A 142 -8.35 7.57 6.77
CA CYS A 142 -7.03 7.01 6.52
C CYS A 142 -6.61 7.05 5.04
N PRO A 143 -7.52 6.83 4.06
CA PRO A 143 -7.12 6.77 2.65
C PRO A 143 -6.42 8.04 2.16
N ASP A 144 -6.90 9.23 2.54
CA ASP A 144 -6.30 10.51 2.14
C ASP A 144 -4.80 10.58 2.51
N VAL A 145 -4.46 10.12 3.73
CA VAL A 145 -3.08 10.15 4.27
C VAL A 145 -2.22 9.06 3.65
N VAL A 146 -2.76 7.83 3.54
CA VAL A 146 -2.06 6.70 2.92
C VAL A 146 -1.75 7.00 1.45
N GLN A 147 -2.70 7.57 0.72
CA GLN A 147 -2.54 7.96 -0.69
C GLN A 147 -1.50 9.05 -0.87
N ALA A 148 -1.50 10.08 -0.01
CA ALA A 148 -0.51 11.15 -0.07
C ALA A 148 0.92 10.60 0.09
N LEU A 149 1.17 9.79 1.12
CA LEU A 149 2.50 9.23 1.39
C LEU A 149 2.89 8.14 0.38
N ASN A 150 1.93 7.37 -0.14
CA ASN A 150 2.17 6.45 -1.26
C ASN A 150 2.66 7.22 -2.49
N LEU A 151 1.97 8.30 -2.86
CA LEU A 151 2.35 9.12 -4.00
C LEU A 151 3.76 9.70 -3.81
N MET A 152 4.08 10.20 -2.62
CA MET A 152 5.42 10.70 -2.31
C MET A 152 6.50 9.64 -2.53
N SER A 153 6.26 8.40 -2.10
CA SER A 153 7.22 7.30 -2.28
C SER A 153 7.41 6.85 -3.74
N VAL A 154 6.39 7.02 -4.58
CA VAL A 154 6.50 6.80 -6.03
C VAL A 154 7.34 7.90 -6.69
N LEU A 155 7.20 9.15 -6.22
CA LEU A 155 7.83 10.32 -6.85
C LEU A 155 9.29 10.53 -6.44
N ASN A 156 9.67 10.20 -5.21
CA ASN A 156 10.99 10.48 -4.69
C ASN A 156 11.59 9.21 -4.01
N PRO A 157 12.73 8.69 -4.50
CA PRO A 157 13.34 7.47 -3.94
C PRO A 157 13.84 7.61 -2.50
N ARG A 158 13.99 8.84 -2.00
CA ARG A 158 14.41 9.12 -0.62
C ARG A 158 13.25 9.09 0.37
N ILE A 159 12.02 9.02 -0.14
CA ILE A 159 10.82 8.93 0.68
C ILE A 159 10.31 7.49 0.59
N LYS A 160 10.40 6.76 1.70
CA LYS A 160 9.80 5.43 1.83
C LYS A 160 8.48 5.56 2.57
N HIS A 161 7.51 4.74 2.20
CA HIS A 161 6.26 4.66 2.93
C HIS A 161 5.83 3.21 3.13
N THR A 162 5.51 2.87 4.39
CA THR A 162 4.80 1.64 4.73
C THR A 162 3.45 1.98 5.36
N ALA A 163 2.37 1.62 4.67
CA ALA A 163 1.02 1.66 5.24
C ALA A 163 0.78 0.36 6.03
N ILE A 164 0.38 0.45 7.29
CA ILE A 164 0.30 -0.66 8.24
C ILE A 164 -1.14 -0.84 8.72
N ASP A 165 -1.74 -1.98 8.41
CA ASP A 165 -3.03 -2.40 8.97
C ASP A 165 -2.86 -2.74 10.45
N GLY A 166 -3.36 -1.87 11.33
CA GLY A 166 -3.32 -2.07 12.78
C GLY A 166 -4.09 -3.29 13.25
N GLY A 167 -5.04 -3.80 12.46
CA GLY A 167 -5.74 -5.07 12.74
C GLY A 167 -4.83 -6.28 12.62
N THR A 168 -3.83 -6.21 11.73
CA THR A 168 -2.80 -7.24 11.54
C THR A 168 -1.64 -7.07 12.52
N PHE A 169 -1.18 -5.83 12.76
CA PHE A 169 -0.02 -5.51 13.60
C PHE A 169 -0.41 -4.88 14.95
N GLN A 170 -1.30 -5.55 15.69
CA GLN A 170 -1.85 -5.04 16.97
C GLN A 170 -0.78 -4.84 18.06
N ASN A 171 0.29 -5.63 18.02
CA ASN A 171 1.44 -5.45 18.90
C ASN A 171 2.04 -4.05 18.74
N GLU A 172 2.21 -3.58 17.51
CA GLU A 172 2.80 -2.26 17.24
C GLU A 172 1.89 -1.11 17.64
N ILE A 173 0.57 -1.27 17.46
CA ILE A 173 -0.43 -0.32 17.95
C ILE A 173 -0.28 -0.12 19.45
N THR A 174 -0.08 -1.21 20.19
CA THR A 174 0.10 -1.17 21.65
C THR A 174 1.46 -0.59 22.03
N ASP A 175 2.54 -1.09 21.43
CA ASP A 175 3.93 -0.70 21.75
C ASP A 175 4.19 0.78 21.46
N ARG A 176 3.57 1.33 20.42
CA ARG A 176 3.68 2.75 20.05
C ARG A 176 2.56 3.62 20.61
N ASN A 177 1.69 3.06 21.47
CA ASN A 177 0.59 3.77 22.11
C ASN A 177 -0.30 4.53 21.09
N VAL A 178 -0.63 3.89 19.98
CA VAL A 178 -1.47 4.47 18.92
C VAL A 178 -2.93 4.47 19.38
N MET A 179 -3.39 5.63 19.85
CA MET A 179 -4.76 5.79 20.40
C MET A 179 -5.84 6.01 19.34
N GLY A 180 -5.46 6.23 18.08
CA GLY A 180 -6.39 6.54 16.99
C GLY A 180 -5.69 6.59 15.63
N VAL A 181 -6.46 6.48 14.55
CA VAL A 181 -5.95 6.37 13.17
C VAL A 181 -6.59 7.43 12.24
N PRO A 182 -5.90 7.88 11.17
CA PRO A 182 -4.53 7.50 10.80
C PRO A 182 -3.49 8.09 11.77
N ALA A 183 -2.43 7.33 12.05
CA ALA A 183 -1.29 7.78 12.84
C ALA A 183 -0.01 7.62 12.03
N VAL A 184 0.72 8.72 11.82
CA VAL A 184 1.90 8.78 10.97
C VAL A 184 3.14 8.96 11.82
N PHE A 185 4.14 8.14 11.52
CA PHE A 185 5.50 8.24 12.04
C PHE A 185 6.45 8.54 10.89
N VAL A 186 7.53 9.26 11.18
CA VAL A 186 8.66 9.45 10.26
C VAL A 186 9.95 9.16 11.01
N ASN A 187 10.80 8.30 10.45
CA ASN A 187 12.10 7.92 11.03
C ASN A 187 11.97 7.48 12.51
N GLY A 188 10.91 6.72 12.83
CA GLY A 188 10.61 6.21 14.17
C GLY A 188 10.01 7.21 15.17
N LYS A 189 9.76 8.46 14.77
CA LYS A 189 9.14 9.50 15.61
C LYS A 189 7.73 9.83 15.14
N GLU A 190 6.86 10.22 16.06
CA GLU A 190 5.53 10.72 15.71
C GLU A 190 5.63 11.94 14.79
N PHE A 191 4.85 11.93 13.71
CA PHE A 191 4.76 13.03 12.74
C PHE A 191 3.41 13.76 12.84
N GLY A 192 2.32 13.00 13.01
CA GLY A 192 0.98 13.54 13.13
C GLY A 192 -0.09 12.46 13.20
N GLN A 193 -1.28 12.86 13.61
CA GLN A 193 -2.45 11.99 13.72
C GLN A 193 -3.67 12.70 13.13
N GLY A 194 -4.59 11.91 12.56
CA GLY A 194 -5.81 12.40 11.95
C GLY A 194 -5.61 12.85 10.50
N ARG A 195 -6.60 13.58 9.97
CA ARG A 195 -6.60 13.99 8.56
C ARG A 195 -5.41 14.93 8.29
N MET A 196 -4.66 14.60 7.24
CA MET A 196 -3.59 15.43 6.69
C MET A 196 -3.66 15.35 5.17
N THR A 197 -3.55 16.48 4.51
CA THR A 197 -3.45 16.58 3.06
C THR A 197 -2.00 16.44 2.60
N LEU A 198 -1.79 16.10 1.32
CA LEU A 198 -0.45 16.06 0.73
C LEU A 198 0.32 17.38 0.93
N THR A 199 -0.35 18.52 0.75
CA THR A 199 0.24 19.85 0.95
C THR A 199 0.69 20.06 2.40
N GLU A 200 -0.12 19.66 3.37
CA GLU A 200 0.24 19.79 4.80
C GLU A 200 1.42 18.87 5.18
N ILE A 201 1.48 17.66 4.62
CA ILE A 201 2.59 16.73 4.83
C ILE A 201 3.88 17.30 4.24
N VAL A 202 3.82 17.81 3.00
CA VAL A 202 4.98 18.42 2.33
C VAL A 202 5.47 19.66 3.08
N ALA A 203 4.57 20.51 3.60
CA ALA A 203 4.95 21.71 4.35
C ALA A 203 5.66 21.44 5.69
N LYS A 204 5.58 20.21 6.20
CA LYS A 204 6.24 19.77 7.45
C LYS A 204 7.62 19.16 7.24
N ASN A 205 8.05 18.96 5.98
CA ASN A 205 9.34 18.35 5.63
C ASN A 205 10.30 19.38 5.01
#